data_AF-F9P540-F1
#
_entry.id   AF-F9P540-F1
#
_cell.length_a   1.000
_cell.length_b   1.000
_cell.length_c   1.000
_cell.angle_alpha   90.00
_cell.angle_beta   90.00
_cell.angle_gamma   90.00
#
_symmetry.space_group_name_H-M   'P 1'
#
loop_
_entity.id
_entity.type
_entity.pdbx_description
1 polymer ?
#
loop_
_entity_poly.entity_id
_entity_poly.type
_entity_poly.pdbx_seq_one_letter_code
_entity_poly.pdbx_strand_id
1 'polypeptide(L)' 'MEGNIWDLEFRLLDDQGQVIAEISKELFHLTSTYQVTIYEDSYADLIISLCIAIDYVEALENSS' A
#
# COMPACT_ATOMS: atom_id res chain seq x y z
N MET A 1 2.04 5.10 -11.34
CA MET A 1 1.78 5.25 -9.89
C MET A 1 1.45 6.70 -9.63
N GLU A 2 0.24 7.00 -9.20
CA GLU A 2 -0.17 8.34 -8.77
C GLU A 2 -0.65 8.24 -7.32
N GLY A 3 -0.15 9.11 -6.43
CA GLY A 3 -0.50 9.07 -5.01
C GLY A 3 0.48 9.83 -4.11
N ASN A 4 0.05 10.10 -2.89
CA ASN A 4 0.87 10.77 -1.88
C ASN A 4 1.52 9.71 -1.00
N ILE A 5 2.82 9.51 -1.21
CA ILE A 5 3.61 8.42 -0.60
C ILE A 5 3.59 8.46 0.93
N TRP A 6 3.39 9.66 1.48
CA TRP A 6 3.36 9.93 2.91
C TRP A 6 2.00 9.70 3.56
N ASP A 7 0.92 9.82 2.79
CA ASP A 7 -0.45 9.51 3.25
C ASP A 7 -0.76 8.01 3.12
N LEU A 8 0.13 7.27 2.44
CA LEU A 8 0.00 5.85 2.10
C LEU A 8 -1.31 5.56 1.35
N GLU A 9 -1.78 6.55 0.58
CA GLU A 9 -2.91 6.46 -0.34
C GLU A 9 -2.34 6.28 -1.76
N PHE A 10 -2.33 5.02 -2.22
CA PHE A 10 -1.75 4.63 -3.50
C PHE A 10 -2.77 3.95 -4.39
N ARG A 11 -2.68 4.27 -5.67
CA ARG A 11 -3.40 3.55 -6.72
C ARG A 11 -2.40 2.97 -7.69
N LEU A 12 -2.55 1.68 -7.94
CA LEU A 12 -1.80 0.97 -8.97
C LEU A 12 -2.61 1.03 -10.25
N LEU A 13 -1.90 1.43 -11.31
CA LEU A 13 -2.45 1.64 -12.64
C LEU A 13 -1.73 0.65 -13.56
N ASP A 14 -2.50 -0.03 -14.41
CA ASP A 14 -1.94 -0.82 -15.52
C ASP A 14 -1.38 0.10 -16.62
N ASP A 15 -0.69 -0.46 -17.61
CA ASP A 15 -0.15 0.24 -18.80
C ASP A 15 -1.22 1.09 -19.50
N GLN A 16 -2.46 0.65 -19.45
CA GLN A 16 -3.62 1.34 -20.03
C GLN A 16 -4.20 2.45 -19.14
N GLY A 17 -3.63 2.69 -17.96
CA GLY A 17 -4.10 3.69 -16.99
C GLY A 17 -5.32 3.25 -16.18
N GLN A 18 -5.66 1.96 -16.17
CA GLN A 18 -6.77 1.41 -15.39
C GLN A 18 -6.32 1.12 -13.94
N VAL A 19 -7.13 1.51 -12.96
CA VAL A 19 -6.86 1.20 -11.55
C VAL A 19 -7.04 -0.30 -11.33
N ILE A 20 -5.95 -0.98 -10.95
CA ILE A 20 -5.90 -2.43 -10.70
C ILE A 20 -5.88 -2.75 -9.20
N ALA A 21 -5.45 -1.81 -8.36
CA ALA A 21 -5.52 -1.93 -6.92
C ALA A 21 -5.42 -0.56 -6.24
N GLU A 22 -5.99 -0.48 -5.03
CA GLU A 22 -5.97 0.69 -4.17
C GLU A 22 -5.52 0.29 -2.77
N ILE A 23 -4.59 1.05 -2.21
CA ILE A 23 -4.04 0.86 -0.87
C ILE A 23 -4.21 2.18 -0.13
N SER A 24 -4.81 2.14 1.05
CA SER A 24 -4.98 3.30 1.93
C SER A 24 -4.65 2.91 3.37
N LYS A 25 -3.82 3.69 4.06
CA LYS A 25 -3.55 3.50 5.49
C LYS A 25 -4.42 4.44 6.32
N GLU A 26 -5.08 3.91 7.34
CA GLU A 26 -5.80 4.76 8.28
C GLU A 26 -4.82 5.40 9.28
N LEU A 27 -4.51 6.68 9.08
CA LEU A 27 -3.60 7.48 9.93
C LEU A 27 -4.13 7.70 11.37
N PHE A 28 -5.35 7.27 11.69
CA PHE A 28 -5.96 7.42 13.02
C PHE A 28 -5.69 6.25 13.98
N HIS A 29 -5.23 5.10 13.47
CA HIS A 29 -4.94 3.93 14.30
C HIS A 29 -3.44 3.66 14.24
N LEU A 30 -2.72 4.07 15.29
CA LEU A 30 -1.27 4.07 15.46
C LEU A 30 -0.53 2.72 15.29
N THR A 31 -1.16 1.67 14.74
CA THR A 31 -0.54 0.37 14.45
C THR A 31 -1.16 -0.28 13.21
N SER A 32 -0.53 -0.08 12.05
CA SER A 32 -0.49 -1.07 10.95
C SER A 32 -1.81 -1.50 10.27
N THR A 33 -2.90 -0.73 10.33
CA THR A 33 -4.12 -1.08 9.57
C THR A 33 -4.07 -0.52 8.16
N TYR A 34 -3.85 -1.42 7.19
CA TYR A 34 -3.91 -1.12 5.76
C TYR A 34 -5.23 -1.63 5.20
N GLN A 35 -5.97 -0.76 4.53
CA GLN A 35 -7.08 -1.18 3.69
C GLN A 35 -6.59 -1.34 2.27
N VAL A 36 -6.83 -2.53 1.73
CA VAL A 36 -6.36 -2.93 0.40
C VAL A 36 -7.56 -3.43 -0.40
N THR A 37 -7.78 -2.82 -1.56
CA THR A 37 -8.76 -3.26 -2.54
C THR A 37 -8.02 -3.72 -3.79
N ILE A 38 -8.15 -5.01 -4.13
CA ILE A 38 -7.54 -5.61 -5.32
C ILE A 38 -8.65 -5.85 -6.32
N TYR A 39 -8.59 -5.17 -7.47
CA TYR A 39 -9.55 -5.38 -8.55
C TYR A 39 -9.15 -6.54 -9.47
N GLU A 40 -7.86 -6.87 -9.49
CA GLU A 40 -7.30 -7.94 -10.31
C GLU A 40 -6.37 -8.84 -9.49
N ASP A 41 -6.80 -10.08 -9.26
CA ASP A 41 -6.19 -11.04 -8.33
C ASP A 41 -4.72 -11.36 -8.64
N SER A 42 -4.31 -11.25 -9.91
CA SER A 42 -2.91 -11.44 -10.32
C SER A 42 -1.92 -10.49 -9.65
N TYR A 43 -2.40 -9.36 -9.12
CA TYR A 43 -1.57 -8.39 -8.41
C TYR A 43 -1.57 -8.57 -6.90
N ALA A 44 -2.35 -9.50 -6.35
CA ALA A 44 -2.43 -9.71 -4.91
C ALA A 44 -1.06 -9.95 -4.26
N ASP A 45 -0.22 -10.79 -4.85
CA ASP A 45 1.13 -11.09 -4.34
C ASP A 45 2.04 -9.85 -4.29
N LEU A 46 1.96 -8.99 -5.32
CA LEU A 46 2.70 -7.74 -5.39
C LEU A 46 2.25 -6.76 -4.28
N ILE A 47 0.95 -6.65 -4.06
CA ILE A 47 0.37 -5.74 -3.06
C ILE A 47 0.76 -6.17 -1.64
N ILE A 48 0.66 -7.47 -1.36
CA ILE A 48 1.05 -8.01 -0.06
C ILE A 48 2.55 -7.81 0.17
N SER A 49 3.38 -8.04 -0.85
CA SER A 49 4.83 -7.79 -0.78
C SER A 49 5.15 -6.32 -0.48
N LEU A 50 4.42 -5.38 -1.08
CA LEU A 50 4.59 -3.96 -0.81
C LEU A 50 4.21 -3.60 0.63
N CYS A 51 3.09 -4.15 1.13
CA CYS A 51 2.65 -3.95 2.51
C CYS A 51 3.71 -4.42 3.53
N ILE A 52 4.30 -5.59 3.29
CA ILE A 52 5.39 -6.14 4.13
C ILE A 52 6.63 -5.25 4.08
N ALA A 53 7.01 -4.76 2.89
CA ALA A 53 8.17 -3.89 2.75
C ALA A 53 8.00 -2.56 3.51
N ILE A 54 6.79 -1.99 3.49
CA ILE A 54 6.47 -0.75 4.23
C ILE A 54 6.54 -1.02 5.74
N ASP A 55 5.92 -2.10 6.24
CA ASP A 55 5.94 -2.46 7.66
C ASP A 55 7.38 -2.69 8.17
N TYR A 56 8.24 -3.30 7.36
CA TYR A 56 9.66 -3.49 7.67
C TYR A 56 10.41 -2.16 7.85
N VAL A 57 10.15 -1.16 6.99
CA VAL A 57 10.76 0.17 7.10
C VAL A 57 10.26 0.89 8.35
N GLU A 58 8.95 0.87 8.62
CA GLU A 58 8.39 1.48 9.84
C GLU A 58 8.95 0.84 11.12
N ALA A 59 9.13 -0.49 11.13
CA ALA A 59 9.71 -1.20 12.26
C ALA A 59 11.17 -0.78 12.51
N LEU A 60 11.96 -0.55 11.46
CA LEU A 60 13.33 -0.05 11.58
C LEU A 60 13.34 1.38 12.15
N GLU A 61 12.49 2.27 11.64
CA GLU A 61 12.42 3.67 12.11
C GLU A 61 11.97 3.77 13.58
N ASN A 62 11.00 2.95 14.01
CA ASN A 62 10.54 2.91 15.41
C ASN A 62 11.52 2.25 16.39
N SER A 63 12.54 1.54 15.89
CA SER A 63 13.53 0.84 16.73
C SER A 63 14.78 1.66 17.06
N SER A 64 14.81 2.94 16.68
CA SER A 64 15.95 3.87 16.88
C SER A 64 15.73 4.90 17.99
#